data_AF-A0A945LD13-F1
#
_entry.id   AF-A0A945LD13-F1
#
_cell.length_a   1.000
_cell.length_b   1.000
_cell.length_c   1.000
_cell.angle_alpha   90.00
_cell.angle_beta   90.00
_cell.angle_gamma   90.00
#
_symmetry.space_group_name_H-M   'P 1'
#
loop_
_entity.id
_entity.type
_entity.pdbx_description
1 polymer ?
#
loop_
_entity_poly.entity_id
_entity_poly.type
_entity_poly.pdbx_seq_one_letter_code
_entity_poly.pdbx_strand_id
1 'polypeptide(L)' 'MREIRPDVKILATSAGYSEMSPGAALKAAEKIGADAILPKPFALDELRRTVAVLSDEGNEESDGA' A
#
# COMPACT_ATOMS: atom_id res chain seq x y z
N MET A 1 -9.96 -8.15 -0.01
CA MET A 1 -8.56 -8.63 -0.01
C MET A 1 -8.05 -8.81 1.41
N ARG A 2 -8.01 -7.76 2.24
CA ARG A 2 -7.58 -7.86 3.64
C ARG A 2 -8.29 -8.95 4.45
N GLU A 3 -9.61 -9.07 4.32
CA GLU A 3 -10.39 -10.12 5.00
C GLU A 3 -10.05 -11.55 4.56
N ILE A 4 -9.60 -11.72 3.31
CA ILE A 4 -9.34 -13.03 2.70
C ILE A 4 -7.86 -13.43 2.88
N ARG A 5 -6.96 -12.44 2.90
CA ARG A 5 -5.51 -12.58 2.96
C ARG A 5 -4.94 -11.52 3.91
N PRO A 6 -5.07 -11.71 5.23
CA PRO A 6 -4.64 -10.71 6.21
C PRO A 6 -3.11 -10.52 6.27
N ASP A 7 -2.37 -11.53 5.81
CA ASP A 7 -0.91 -11.62 5.76
C ASP A 7 -0.27 -10.83 4.61
N VAL A 8 -1.03 -10.52 3.57
CA VAL A 8 -0.50 -9.87 2.37
C VAL A 8 -0.52 -8.35 2.55
N LYS A 9 0.63 -7.72 2.31
CA LYS A 9 0.75 -6.26 2.23
C LYS A 9 0.08 -5.74 0.97
N ILE A 10 -0.71 -4.67 1.12
CA ILE A 10 -1.55 -4.08 0.07
C ILE A 10 -1.10 -2.64 -0.17
N LEU A 11 -0.52 -2.39 -1.35
CA LEU A 11 -0.27 -1.05 -1.87
C LEU A 11 -1.40 -0.65 -2.83
N ALA A 12 -2.15 0.39 -2.51
CA ALA A 12 -3.20 0.92 -3.38
C ALA A 12 -2.68 2.06 -4.27
N THR A 13 -3.02 2.02 -5.57
CA THR A 13 -2.74 3.11 -6.52
C THR A 13 -4.02 3.46 -7.28
N SER A 14 -4.28 4.75 -7.51
CA SER A 14 -5.50 5.20 -8.19
C SER A 14 -5.25 6.41 -9.07
N ALA A 15 -5.96 6.46 -10.20
CA ALA A 15 -6.13 7.63 -11.05
C ALA A 15 -7.57 8.20 -10.94
N GLY A 16 -8.33 7.77 -9.94
CA GLY A 16 -9.77 8.04 -9.81
C GLY A 16 -10.62 6.99 -10.54
N TYR A 17 -11.93 7.04 -10.32
CA TYR A 17 -12.91 6.20 -11.01
C TYR A 17 -14.28 6.89 -11.07
N SER A 18 -14.81 7.12 -12.26
CA SER A 18 -16.10 7.81 -12.46
C SER A 18 -16.17 9.13 -11.66
N GLU A 19 -17.10 9.25 -10.72
CA GLU A 19 -17.29 10.42 -9.83
C GLU A 19 -16.35 10.44 -8.60
N MET A 20 -15.46 9.46 -8.46
CA MET A 20 -14.51 9.37 -7.35
C MET A 20 -13.14 9.90 -7.75
N SER A 21 -12.69 10.96 -7.08
CA SER A 21 -11.35 11.51 -7.28
C SER A 21 -10.26 10.50 -6.86
N PRO A 22 -9.03 10.60 -7.42
CA PRO A 22 -7.93 9.74 -7.01
C PRO A 22 -7.70 9.73 -5.48
N GLY A 23 -7.76 10.92 -4.85
CA GLY A 23 -7.60 11.06 -3.41
C GLY A 23 -8.72 10.41 -2.62
N ALA A 24 -9.98 10.53 -3.07
CA ALA A 24 -11.12 9.87 -2.43
C ALA A 24 -11.00 8.34 -2.52
N ALA A 25 -10.57 7.81 -3.68
CA ALA A 25 -10.35 6.37 -3.87
C ALA A 25 -9.23 5.83 -2.97
N LEU A 26 -8.10 6.54 -2.89
CA LEU A 26 -6.98 6.12 -2.03
C LEU A 26 -7.34 6.19 -0.55
N LYS A 27 -8.05 7.24 -0.13
CA LYS A 27 -8.55 7.36 1.25
C LYS A 27 -9.54 6.23 1.59
N ALA A 28 -10.35 5.80 0.64
CA ALA A 28 -11.22 4.63 0.82
C ALA A 28 -10.39 3.34 0.93
N ALA A 29 -9.38 3.16 0.08
CA ALA A 29 -8.50 1.98 0.12
C ALA A 29 -7.74 1.85 1.44
N GLU A 30 -7.20 2.95 1.96
CA GLU A 30 -6.56 3.02 3.28
C GLU A 30 -7.53 2.57 4.39
N LYS A 31 -8.76 3.11 4.41
CA LYS A 31 -9.79 2.73 5.39
C LYS A 31 -10.21 1.26 5.32
N ILE A 32 -10.13 0.62 4.14
CA ILE A 32 -10.50 -0.79 3.94
C ILE A 32 -9.31 -1.73 4.24
N GLY A 33 -8.13 -1.17 4.54
CA GLY A 33 -6.96 -1.91 5.00
C GLY A 33 -5.86 -2.06 3.95
N ALA A 34 -5.65 -1.06 3.08
CA ALA A 34 -4.38 -0.91 2.40
C ALA A 34 -3.29 -0.50 3.41
N ASP A 35 -2.11 -1.12 3.35
CA ASP A 35 -0.97 -0.78 4.22
C ASP A 35 -0.28 0.49 3.75
N ALA A 36 -0.35 0.80 2.45
CA ALA A 36 0.13 2.05 1.90
C ALA A 36 -0.71 2.50 0.69
N ILE A 37 -0.63 3.79 0.40
CA ILE A 37 -1.22 4.41 -0.79
C ILE A 37 -0.14 5.12 -1.60
N LEU A 38 -0.24 5.06 -2.93
CA LEU A 38 0.65 5.77 -3.85
C LEU A 38 -0.17 6.40 -5.00
N PRO A 39 -0.38 7.73 -5.00
CA PRO A 39 -1.17 8.41 -6.01
C PRO A 39 -0.46 8.46 -7.36
N LYS A 40 -1.24 8.39 -8.45
CA LYS A 40 -0.71 8.57 -9.81
C LYS A 40 -0.70 10.06 -10.21
N PRO A 41 0.27 10.50 -11.04
CA PRO A 41 1.46 9.74 -11.45
C PRO A 41 2.49 9.64 -10.31
N PHE A 42 3.30 8.59 -10.33
CA PHE A 42 4.41 8.38 -9.38
C PHE A 42 5.69 8.02 -10.13
N ALA A 43 6.85 8.33 -9.54
CA ALA A 43 8.14 7.92 -10.08
C ALA A 43 8.44 6.45 -9.74
N LEU A 44 9.28 5.79 -10.55
CA LEU A 44 9.72 4.42 -10.29
C LEU A 44 10.42 4.30 -8.92
N ASP A 45 11.21 5.31 -8.55
CA ASP A 45 11.90 5.34 -7.26
C ASP A 45 10.94 5.46 -6.07
N GLU A 46 9.82 6.16 -6.23
CA GLU A 46 8.78 6.22 -5.19
C GLU A 46 8.15 4.85 -5.00
N LEU A 47 7.77 4.16 -6.09
CA LEU A 47 7.23 2.80 -6.03
C LEU A 47 8.23 1.83 -5.35
N ARG A 48 9.50 1.87 -5.74
CA ARG A 48 10.55 1.02 -5.15
C ARG A 48 10.69 1.24 -3.65
N ARG A 49 10.72 2.50 -3.21
CA ARG A 49 10.81 2.84 -1.79
C ARG A 49 9.59 2.35 -1.02
N THR A 50 8.39 2.58 -1.52
CA THR A 50 7.16 2.12 -0.86
C THR A 50 7.11 0.61 -0.74
N VAL A 51 7.50 -0.13 -1.79
CA VAL A 51 7.54 -1.60 -1.75
C VAL A 51 8.61 -2.12 -0.77
N ALA A 52 9.79 -1.50 -0.74
CA ALA A 52 10.84 -1.86 0.22
C ALA A 52 10.34 -1.72 1.66
N VAL A 53 9.75 -0.56 2.00
CA VAL A 53 9.16 -0.31 3.33
C VAL A 53 8.13 -1.39 3.69
N LEU A 54 7.20 -1.70 2.78
CA LEU A 54 6.19 -2.72 3.04
C LEU A 54 6.76 -4.14 3.23
N SER A 55 7.90 -4.43 2.60
CA SER A 55 8.53 -5.76 2.65
C SER A 55 9.44 -5.91 3.88
N ASP A 56 10.04 -4.82 4.35
CA ASP A 56 11.00 -4.82 5.47
C ASP A 56 10.31 -4.88 6.85
N GLU A 57 9.04 -4.48 6.96
CA GLU A 57 8.22 -4.57 8.19
C GLU A 57 8.01 -6.01 8.71
N GLY A 58 8.60 -7.03 8.08
CA GLY A 58 8.57 -8.44 8.50
C GLY A 58 9.94 -9.02 8.93
N ASN A 59 11.00 -8.21 9.01
CA ASN A 59 12.38 -8.69 9.23
C ASN A 59 13.02 -8.29 10.59
N GLU A 60 12.23 -7.92 11.59
CA GLU A 60 12.73 -7.52 12.93
C GLU A 60 12.74 -8.65 13.99
N GLU A 61 12.58 -9.92 13.63
CA GLU A 61 12.72 -11.05 14.58
C GLU A 61 13.47 -12.24 13.98
N SER A 62 14.81 -12.22 14.02
CA SER A 62 15.66 -13.42 14.24
C SER A 62 17.15 -13.04 14.26
N ASP A 63 17.60 -12.29 15.26
CA ASP A 63 19.02 -12.33 15.62
C ASP A 63 19.14 -12.11 17.13
N GLY A 64 19.14 -13.21 17.88
CA GLY A 64 19.12 -13.16 19.34
C GLY A 64 18.85 -14.50 20.01
N ALA A 65 19.69 -15.51 19.74
CA ALA A 65 19.91 -16.66 20.62
C ALA A 65 21.36 -17.14 20.52
#